data_AF-A0AA43UJG0-F1
#
_entry.id   AF-A0AA43UJG0-F1
#
_cell.length_a   1.000
_cell.length_b   1.000
_cell.length_c   1.000
_cell.angle_alpha   90.00
_cell.angle_beta   90.00
_cell.angle_gamma   90.00
#
_symmetry.space_group_name_H-M   'P 1'
#
loop_
_entity.id
_entity.type
_entity.pdbx_description
1 polymer ?
#
loop_
_entity_poly.entity_id
_entity_poly.type
_entity_poly.pdbx_seq_one_letter_code
_entity_poly.pdbx_strand_id
1 'polypeptide(L)'
;MPPSKYERELRFIDSEVARLNRALQAKIASMPASPVEAAEKADEVLGLQDKIAALIARKREIEDSFIKAGMQLPDTERSMNATVHNAGAFEVHSREEAEALAAAMVGTAPAAPTSEDSILAEIKSVNEELRSVEDRIVQADIEGDEDEKQKLEMMASSLRSRRDTLVQDAKAARTAAPEPEPVPAAEADPETEKRIAALEEETRALRAQVGDVRTGMQDVKDQLRQIMSALGIQEDD
;
A
#
# COMPACT_ATOMS: atom_id res chain seq x y z
N MET A 1 -4.17 -19.47 24.66
CA MET A 1 -3.13 -18.89 25.57
C MET A 1 -2.44 -17.76 24.83
N PRO A 2 -2.03 -16.64 25.47
CA PRO A 2 -1.72 -15.39 24.78
C PRO A 2 -0.36 -15.53 24.06
N PRO A 3 -0.34 -15.84 22.75
CA PRO A 3 0.90 -16.02 22.01
C PRO A 3 1.67 -14.68 21.99
N SER A 4 0.93 -13.58 22.08
CA SER A 4 1.43 -12.21 21.99
C SER A 4 2.33 -11.75 23.14
N LYS A 5 2.18 -12.29 24.36
CA LYS A 5 3.00 -11.82 25.51
C LYS A 5 4.41 -12.38 25.44
N TYR A 6 4.54 -13.70 25.29
CA TYR A 6 5.85 -14.35 25.20
C TYR A 6 6.56 -14.03 23.90
N GLU A 7 5.82 -13.86 22.80
CA GLU A 7 6.40 -13.37 21.54
C GLU A 7 6.97 -11.95 21.67
N ARG A 8 6.27 -11.03 22.35
CA ARG A 8 6.79 -9.69 22.62
C ARG A 8 8.00 -9.73 23.57
N GLU A 9 7.98 -10.60 24.57
CA GLU A 9 9.09 -10.80 25.51
C GLU A 9 10.34 -11.36 24.80
N LEU A 10 10.19 -12.36 23.92
CA LEU A 10 11.31 -12.89 23.13
C LEU A 10 11.95 -11.82 22.24
N ARG A 11 11.14 -11.00 21.55
CA ARG A 11 11.64 -9.89 20.73
C ARG A 11 12.34 -8.82 21.57
N PHE A 12 11.77 -8.50 22.74
CA PHE A 12 12.41 -7.59 23.68
C PHE A 12 13.78 -8.12 24.08
N ILE A 13 13.86 -9.39 24.48
CA ILE A 13 15.12 -10.05 24.85
C ILE A 13 16.14 -9.98 23.70
N ASP A 14 15.74 -10.28 22.47
CA ASP A 14 16.64 -10.22 21.31
C ASP A 14 17.17 -8.79 21.06
N SER A 15 16.29 -7.79 21.11
CA SER A 15 16.69 -6.39 20.94
C SER A 15 17.62 -5.89 22.05
N GLU A 16 17.36 -6.34 23.28
CA GLU A 16 18.09 -5.94 24.47
C GLU A 16 19.47 -6.60 24.53
N VAL A 17 19.56 -7.89 24.19
CA VAL A 17 20.82 -8.62 24.04
C VAL A 17 21.68 -7.98 22.94
N ALA A 18 21.09 -7.61 21.80
CA ALA A 18 21.82 -6.92 20.72
C ALA A 18 22.32 -5.53 21.17
N ARG A 19 21.54 -4.79 21.97
CA ARG A 19 21.95 -3.51 22.55
C ARG A 19 23.10 -3.68 23.55
N LEU A 20 22.98 -4.62 24.48
CA LEU A 20 23.98 -4.88 25.50
C LEU A 20 25.29 -5.42 24.90
N ASN A 21 25.21 -6.26 23.86
CA ASN A 21 26.38 -6.72 23.12
C ASN A 21 27.13 -5.56 22.43
N ARG A 22 26.42 -4.60 21.83
CA ARG A 22 27.05 -3.39 21.27
C ARG A 22 27.73 -2.55 22.35
N ALA A 23 27.08 -2.37 23.49
CA ALA A 23 27.67 -1.65 24.63
C ALA A 23 28.90 -2.38 25.19
N LEU A 24 28.84 -3.71 25.29
CA LEU A 24 29.96 -4.56 25.70
C LEU A 24 31.13 -4.46 24.73
N GLN A 25 30.89 -4.55 23.42
CA GLN A 25 31.94 -4.40 22.41
C GLN A 25 32.56 -3.01 22.43
N ALA A 26 31.76 -1.95 22.56
CA ALA A 26 32.26 -0.58 22.68
C ALA A 26 33.15 -0.41 23.92
N LYS A 27 32.74 -0.97 25.07
CA LYS A 27 33.53 -0.95 26.30
C LYS A 27 34.80 -1.77 26.15
N ILE A 28 34.76 -2.96 25.55
CA ILE A 28 35.96 -3.77 25.29
C ILE A 28 36.95 -2.99 24.41
N ALA A 29 36.48 -2.36 23.33
CA ALA A 29 37.29 -1.61 22.38
C ALA A 29 37.97 -0.36 22.97
N SER A 30 37.36 0.30 23.96
CA SER A 30 37.95 1.50 24.58
C SER A 30 39.11 1.12 25.51
N MET A 31 40.36 1.47 25.19
CA MET A 31 41.49 1.20 26.09
C MET A 31 41.43 2.09 27.35
N PRO A 32 41.61 1.52 28.56
CA PRO A 32 41.67 2.31 29.80
C PRO A 32 42.97 3.10 29.88
N ALA A 33 42.93 4.33 30.39
CA ALA A 33 44.10 5.20 30.51
C ALA A 33 44.86 4.99 31.83
N SER A 34 44.22 4.37 32.83
CA SER A 34 44.82 4.08 34.13
C SER A 34 44.45 2.68 34.68
N PRO A 35 45.22 2.13 35.64
CA PRO A 35 44.89 0.86 36.29
C PRO A 35 43.57 0.88 37.07
N VAL A 36 43.17 2.04 37.60
CA VAL A 36 41.91 2.21 38.33
C VAL A 36 40.73 2.15 37.34
N GLU A 37 40.83 2.86 36.21
CA GLU A 37 39.84 2.79 35.12
C GLU A 37 39.76 1.39 34.51
N ALA A 38 40.86 0.63 34.49
CA ALA A 38 40.85 -0.75 34.02
C ALA A 38 40.04 -1.67 34.94
N ALA A 39 40.10 -1.46 36.26
CA ALA A 39 39.31 -2.20 37.24
C ALA A 39 37.82 -1.85 37.14
N GLU A 40 37.48 -0.57 37.08
CA GLU A 40 36.09 -0.11 36.90
C GLU A 40 35.48 -0.64 35.60
N LYS A 41 36.25 -0.60 34.51
CA LYS A 41 35.84 -1.18 33.23
C LYS A 41 35.63 -2.68 33.32
N ALA A 42 36.46 -3.41 34.08
CA ALA A 42 36.29 -4.86 34.25
C ALA A 42 34.98 -5.19 34.99
N ASP A 43 34.65 -4.43 36.03
CA ASP A 43 33.38 -4.58 36.77
C ASP A 43 32.17 -4.26 35.89
N GLU A 44 32.24 -3.21 35.08
CA GLU A 44 31.18 -2.86 34.12
C GLU A 44 31.01 -3.93 33.03
N VAL A 45 32.11 -4.48 32.51
CA VAL A 45 32.11 -5.56 31.52
C VAL A 45 31.47 -6.82 32.10
N LEU A 46 31.84 -7.21 33.32
CA LEU A 46 31.24 -8.34 34.03
C LEU A 46 29.74 -8.11 34.25
N GLY A 47 29.34 -6.92 34.70
CA GLY A 47 27.93 -6.58 34.91
C GLY A 47 27.09 -6.58 33.62
N LEU A 48 27.69 -6.22 32.47
CA LEU A 48 27.03 -6.35 31.16
C LEU A 48 26.91 -7.83 30.73
N GLN A 49 27.96 -8.63 30.96
CA GLN A 49 27.95 -10.06 30.67
C GLN A 49 26.89 -10.81 31.48
N ASP A 50 26.76 -10.50 32.78
CA ASP A 50 25.75 -11.11 33.66
C ASP A 50 24.33 -10.78 33.21
N LYS A 51 24.07 -9.53 32.80
CA LYS A 51 22.77 -9.12 32.26
C LYS A 51 22.43 -9.83 30.96
N ILE A 52 23.41 -9.99 30.06
CA ILE A 52 23.24 -10.75 28.81
C ILE A 52 22.94 -12.22 29.13
N ALA A 53 23.68 -12.83 30.06
CA ALA A 53 23.48 -14.21 30.47
C ALA A 53 22.08 -14.45 31.06
N ALA A 54 21.60 -13.54 31.92
CA ALA A 54 20.26 -13.61 32.49
C ALA A 54 19.15 -13.53 31.43
N LEU A 55 19.30 -12.65 30.45
CA LEU A 55 18.36 -12.52 29.33
C LEU A 55 18.36 -13.77 28.44
N ILE A 56 19.52 -14.35 28.15
CA ILE A 56 19.63 -15.60 27.37
C ILE A 56 19.00 -16.78 28.13
N ALA A 57 19.21 -16.86 29.44
CA ALA A 57 18.57 -17.88 30.28
C ALA A 57 17.03 -17.75 30.22
N ARG A 58 16.52 -16.51 30.34
CA ARG A 58 15.10 -16.24 30.24
C ARG A 58 14.52 -16.58 28.86
N LYS A 59 15.27 -16.29 27.78
CA LYS A 59 14.89 -16.69 26.42
C LYS A 59 14.70 -18.20 26.31
N ARG A 60 15.66 -18.98 26.81
CA ARG A 60 15.59 -20.44 26.82
C ARG A 60 14.40 -20.97 27.61
N GLU A 61 14.10 -20.40 28.78
CA GLU A 61 12.91 -20.78 29.57
C GLU A 61 11.61 -20.61 28.76
N ILE A 62 11.51 -19.52 28.01
CA ILE A 62 10.34 -19.23 27.18
C ILE A 62 10.30 -20.20 26.00
N GLU A 63 11.40 -20.41 25.29
CA GLU A 63 11.49 -21.37 24.17
C GLU A 63 11.14 -22.80 24.61
N ASP A 64 11.66 -23.24 25.74
CA ASP A 64 11.34 -24.54 26.34
C ASP A 64 9.84 -24.66 26.68
N SER A 65 9.20 -23.56 27.06
CA SER A 65 7.76 -23.54 27.32
C SER A 65 6.93 -23.70 26.03
N PHE A 66 7.38 -23.15 24.90
CA PHE A 66 6.77 -23.36 23.59
C PHE A 66 6.92 -24.81 23.13
N ILE A 67 8.13 -25.38 23.26
CA ILE A 67 8.42 -26.77 22.90
C ILE A 67 7.57 -27.73 23.73
N LYS A 68 7.51 -27.54 25.06
CA LYS A 68 6.67 -28.37 25.95
C LYS A 68 5.18 -28.27 25.65
N ALA A 69 4.72 -27.13 25.17
CA ALA A 69 3.34 -26.91 24.76
C ALA A 69 3.03 -27.44 23.34
N GLY A 70 4.03 -27.99 22.63
CA GLY A 70 3.88 -28.42 21.23
C GLY A 70 3.59 -27.27 20.27
N MET A 71 3.91 -26.05 20.66
CA MET A 71 3.71 -24.85 19.85
C MET A 71 4.98 -24.52 19.06
N GLN A 72 4.81 -24.00 17.86
CA GLN A 72 5.94 -23.53 17.05
C GLN A 72 6.57 -22.28 17.69
N LEU A 73 7.91 -22.22 17.73
CA LEU A 73 8.61 -21.03 18.19
C LEU A 73 8.26 -19.84 17.28
N PRO A 74 7.91 -18.67 17.85
CA PRO A 74 7.69 -17.46 17.07
C PRO A 74 8.98 -17.03 16.36
N ASP A 75 8.86 -16.65 15.08
CA ASP A 75 9.95 -16.01 14.35
C ASP A 75 10.12 -14.57 14.87
N THR A 76 11.16 -14.35 15.68
CA THR A 76 11.47 -13.06 16.29
C THR A 76 12.28 -12.14 15.38
N GLU A 77 12.84 -12.66 14.29
CA GLU A 77 13.58 -11.88 13.29
C GLU A 77 12.62 -11.08 12.40
N ARG A 78 11.40 -11.61 12.18
CA ARG A 78 10.33 -10.86 11.53
C ARG A 78 9.81 -9.76 12.44
N SER A 79 10.10 -8.50 12.10
CA SER A 79 9.46 -7.32 12.68
C SER A 79 7.94 -7.52 12.81
N MET A 80 7.33 -7.11 13.93
CA MET A 80 5.87 -7.22 14.11
C MET A 80 5.14 -6.29 13.13
N ASN A 81 5.87 -5.32 12.58
CA ASN A 81 5.47 -4.44 11.50
C ASN A 81 5.94 -4.95 10.13
N ALA A 82 6.56 -6.14 10.02
CA ALA A 82 6.96 -6.70 8.73
C ALA A 82 5.75 -6.99 7.85
N THR A 83 4.61 -7.37 8.43
CA THR A 83 3.35 -7.50 7.68
C THR A 83 2.80 -6.14 7.19
N VAL A 84 3.33 -5.02 7.70
CA VAL A 84 2.93 -3.64 7.35
C VAL A 84 3.98 -2.95 6.47
N HIS A 85 5.24 -3.39 6.50
CA HIS A 85 6.36 -2.79 5.75
C HIS A 85 7.02 -3.70 4.72
N ASN A 86 6.48 -4.89 4.41
CA ASN A 86 6.98 -5.72 3.29
C ASN A 86 6.64 -5.16 1.90
N ALA A 87 6.59 -3.83 1.76
CA ALA A 87 6.42 -3.11 0.50
C ALA A 87 7.68 -2.32 0.10
N GLY A 88 8.83 -2.55 0.73
CA GLY A 88 10.08 -1.94 0.28
C GLY A 88 11.22 -2.09 1.29
N ALA A 89 12.03 -3.13 1.15
CA ALA A 89 13.31 -3.22 1.83
C ALA A 89 14.30 -2.30 1.10
N PHE A 90 14.70 -1.19 1.73
CA PHE A 90 15.87 -0.42 1.32
C PHE A 90 17.03 -0.84 2.23
N GLU A 91 17.90 -1.72 1.73
CA GLU A 91 19.19 -2.02 2.36
C GLU A 91 20.21 -0.98 1.89
N VAL A 92 20.87 -0.29 2.84
CA VAL A 92 21.90 0.69 2.52
C VAL A 92 23.21 -0.06 2.29
N HIS A 93 23.48 -0.40 1.03
CA HIS A 93 24.77 -0.96 0.60
C HIS A 93 25.81 0.15 0.39
N SER A 94 27.08 -0.13 0.68
CA SER A 94 28.18 0.72 0.21
C SER A 94 28.26 0.67 -1.33
N ARG A 95 28.83 1.70 -1.98
CA ARG A 95 28.84 1.81 -3.45
C ARG A 95 29.44 0.58 -4.15
N GLU A 96 30.47 -0.02 -3.56
CA GLU A 96 31.14 -1.20 -4.08
C GLU A 96 30.30 -2.48 -3.87
N GLU A 97 29.61 -2.60 -2.74
CA GLU A 97 28.68 -3.70 -2.48
C GLU A 97 27.42 -3.60 -3.35
N ALA A 98 26.94 -2.38 -3.65
CA ALA A 98 25.84 -2.14 -4.56
C ALA A 98 26.18 -2.52 -6.02
N GLU A 99 27.41 -2.23 -6.48
CA GLU A 99 27.87 -2.64 -7.82
C GLU A 99 28.08 -4.16 -7.91
N ALA A 100 28.63 -4.80 -6.87
CA ALA A 100 28.80 -6.25 -6.83
C ALA A 100 27.45 -6.99 -6.76
N LEU A 101 26.49 -6.46 -6.00
CA LEU A 101 25.15 -7.03 -5.87
C LEU A 101 24.31 -6.78 -7.13
N ALA A 102 24.44 -5.60 -7.77
CA ALA A 102 23.85 -5.32 -9.08
C ALA A 102 24.41 -6.24 -10.19
N ALA A 103 25.72 -6.53 -10.16
CA ALA A 103 26.33 -7.48 -11.08
C ALA A 103 25.89 -8.94 -10.82
N ALA A 104 25.65 -9.31 -9.55
CA ALA A 104 25.12 -10.61 -9.17
C ALA A 104 23.60 -10.76 -9.42
N MET A 105 22.85 -9.65 -9.45
CA MET A 105 21.39 -9.61 -9.62
C MET A 105 20.91 -9.36 -11.06
N VAL A 106 21.77 -9.47 -12.08
CA VAL A 106 21.37 -9.45 -13.51
C VAL A 106 20.33 -10.54 -13.86
N GLY A 107 19.96 -11.43 -12.93
CA GLY A 107 18.88 -12.41 -13.11
C GLY A 107 17.62 -12.28 -12.23
N THR A 108 17.60 -11.47 -11.15
CA THR A 108 16.50 -11.53 -10.15
C THR A 108 16.32 -10.26 -9.33
N ALA A 109 16.03 -9.12 -9.96
CA ALA A 109 15.39 -7.99 -9.28
C ALA A 109 13.85 -8.14 -9.38
N PRO A 110 13.05 -7.81 -8.34
CA PRO A 110 11.63 -7.59 -8.55
C PRO A 110 11.54 -6.37 -9.47
N ALA A 111 11.05 -6.60 -10.68
CA ALA A 111 10.94 -5.57 -11.69
C ALA A 111 10.15 -4.38 -11.09
N ALA A 112 10.61 -3.16 -11.36
CA ALA A 112 9.70 -2.01 -11.39
C ALA A 112 8.42 -2.45 -12.11
N PRO A 113 7.23 -1.95 -11.76
CA PRO A 113 6.02 -2.22 -12.53
C PRO A 113 6.28 -1.72 -13.96
N THR A 114 6.72 -2.65 -14.81
CA THR A 114 7.26 -2.39 -16.14
C THR A 114 6.14 -2.42 -17.17
N SER A 115 4.95 -2.84 -16.75
CA SER A 115 3.72 -2.82 -17.52
C SER A 115 2.76 -1.76 -16.98
N GLU A 116 2.12 -1.06 -17.91
CA GLU A 116 1.04 -0.10 -17.65
C GLU A 116 -0.06 -0.70 -16.76
N ASP A 117 -0.38 -1.98 -16.95
CA ASP A 117 -1.38 -2.71 -16.15
C ASP A 117 -1.01 -2.81 -14.66
N SER A 118 0.29 -2.98 -14.35
CA SER A 118 0.75 -3.04 -12.97
C SER A 118 0.64 -1.67 -12.28
N ILE A 119 0.95 -0.59 -13.01
CA ILE A 119 0.81 0.78 -12.50
C ILE A 119 -0.66 1.11 -12.26
N LEU A 120 -1.56 0.72 -13.16
CA LEU A 120 -3.00 0.92 -13.01
C LEU A 120 -3.59 0.12 -11.85
N ALA A 121 -3.15 -1.12 -11.64
CA ALA A 121 -3.55 -1.93 -10.49
C ALA A 121 -3.12 -1.29 -9.17
N GLU A 122 -1.92 -0.73 -9.12
CA GLU A 122 -1.40 -0.03 -7.94
C GLU A 122 -2.15 1.28 -7.67
N ILE A 123 -2.46 2.07 -8.71
CA ILE A 123 -3.32 3.26 -8.59
C ILE A 123 -4.69 2.88 -8.03
N LYS A 124 -5.28 1.76 -8.49
CA LYS A 124 -6.58 1.29 -7.99
C LYS A 124 -6.50 0.91 -6.50
N SER A 125 -5.44 0.22 -6.09
CA SER A 125 -5.18 -0.13 -4.69
C SER A 125 -5.06 1.13 -3.82
N VAL A 126 -4.25 2.11 -4.25
CA VAL A 126 -4.06 3.37 -3.50
C VAL A 126 -5.37 4.16 -3.40
N ASN A 127 -6.22 4.14 -4.42
CA ASN A 127 -7.54 4.80 -4.35
C ASN A 127 -8.49 4.11 -3.38
N GLU A 128 -8.45 2.78 -3.26
CA GLU A 128 -9.25 2.04 -2.28
C GLU A 128 -8.80 2.32 -0.84
N GLU A 129 -7.48 2.37 -0.63
CA GLU A 129 -6.88 2.76 0.65
C GLU A 129 -7.22 4.21 1.03
N LEU A 130 -7.14 5.15 0.09
CA LEU A 130 -7.55 6.55 0.30
C LEU A 130 -9.00 6.65 0.75
N ARG A 131 -9.90 5.89 0.12
CA ARG A 131 -11.31 5.88 0.48
C ARG A 131 -11.53 5.36 1.90
N SER A 132 -10.85 4.27 2.27
CA SER A 132 -10.89 3.76 3.64
C SER A 132 -10.31 4.74 4.67
N VAL A 133 -9.28 5.52 4.31
CA VAL A 133 -8.70 6.53 5.20
C VAL A 133 -9.65 7.71 5.33
N GLU A 134 -10.28 8.16 4.25
CA GLU A 134 -11.28 9.23 4.27
C GLU A 134 -12.50 8.88 5.13
N ASP A 135 -13.01 7.65 5.03
CA ASP A 135 -14.09 7.18 5.92
C ASP A 135 -13.68 7.20 7.40
N ARG A 136 -12.42 6.84 7.71
CA ARG A 136 -11.88 6.89 9.08
C ARG A 136 -11.65 8.31 9.58
N ILE A 137 -11.27 9.25 8.70
CA ILE A 137 -11.15 10.68 9.06
C ILE A 137 -12.52 11.20 9.50
N VAL A 138 -13.58 10.91 8.73
CA VAL A 138 -14.95 11.32 9.09
C VAL A 138 -15.36 10.69 10.41
N GLN A 139 -15.05 9.42 10.64
CA GLN A 139 -15.34 8.75 11.91
C GLN A 139 -14.60 9.38 13.09
N ALA A 140 -13.30 9.68 12.95
CA ALA A 140 -12.51 10.34 13.99
C ALA A 140 -13.02 11.77 14.29
N ASP A 141 -13.47 12.50 13.27
CA ASP A 141 -14.08 13.82 13.40
C ASP A 141 -15.42 13.75 14.16
N ILE A 142 -16.24 12.72 13.91
CA ILE A 142 -17.48 12.45 14.65
C ILE A 142 -17.19 12.09 16.12
N GLU A 143 -16.14 11.32 16.37
CA GLU A 143 -15.72 10.88 17.71
C GLU A 143 -14.98 11.98 18.50
N GLY A 144 -14.57 13.07 17.83
CA GLY A 144 -13.82 14.17 18.43
C GLY A 144 -12.35 13.83 18.72
N ASP A 145 -11.78 12.82 18.04
CA ASP A 145 -10.38 12.43 18.15
C ASP A 145 -9.52 13.19 17.13
N GLU A 146 -9.13 14.41 17.49
CA GLU A 146 -8.30 15.29 16.64
C GLU A 146 -6.89 14.72 16.39
N ASP A 147 -6.34 13.93 17.31
CA ASP A 147 -5.00 13.33 17.16
C ASP A 147 -5.02 12.23 16.10
N GLU A 148 -6.06 11.38 16.10
CA GLU A 148 -6.22 10.34 15.08
C GLU A 148 -6.57 10.94 13.72
N LYS A 149 -7.43 11.97 13.69
CA LYS A 149 -7.73 12.73 12.48
C LYS A 149 -6.47 13.32 11.85
N GLN A 150 -5.59 13.96 12.63
CA GLN A 150 -4.33 14.51 12.12
C GLN A 150 -3.41 13.43 11.52
N LYS A 151 -3.30 12.26 12.16
CA LYS A 151 -2.52 11.13 11.62
C LYS A 151 -3.10 10.62 10.30
N LEU A 152 -4.42 10.47 10.23
CA LEU A 152 -5.10 10.00 9.03
C LEU A 152 -4.99 11.02 7.89
N GLU A 153 -5.01 12.33 8.17
CA GLU A 153 -4.74 13.38 7.17
C GLU A 153 -3.31 13.31 6.64
N MET A 154 -2.32 13.08 7.50
CA MET A 154 -0.93 12.87 7.07
C MET A 154 -0.79 11.62 6.19
N MET A 155 -1.47 10.52 6.55
CA MET A 155 -1.50 9.30 5.75
C MET A 155 -2.17 9.53 4.39
N ALA A 156 -3.29 10.25 4.35
CA ALA A 156 -3.98 10.61 3.12
C ALA A 156 -3.11 11.49 2.21
N SER A 157 -2.37 12.44 2.78
CA SER A 157 -1.41 13.28 2.04
C SER A 157 -0.31 12.45 1.38
N SER A 158 0.28 11.50 2.11
CA SER A 158 1.29 10.56 1.59
C SER A 158 0.75 9.68 0.46
N LEU A 159 -0.45 9.12 0.63
CA LEU A 159 -1.11 8.30 -0.38
C LEU A 159 -1.47 9.10 -1.64
N ARG A 160 -1.94 10.34 -1.49
CA ARG A 160 -2.19 11.24 -2.64
C ARG A 160 -0.91 11.54 -3.40
N SER A 161 0.19 11.82 -2.70
CA SER A 161 1.51 12.03 -3.32
C SER A 161 1.96 10.79 -4.11
N ARG A 162 1.85 9.59 -3.53
CA ARG A 162 2.20 8.33 -4.22
C ARG A 162 1.33 8.09 -5.45
N ARG A 163 0.01 8.30 -5.34
CA ARG A 163 -0.91 8.20 -6.48
C ARG A 163 -0.52 9.16 -7.59
N ASP A 164 -0.18 10.40 -7.26
CA ASP A 164 0.18 11.41 -8.25
C ASP A 164 1.49 11.05 -8.97
N THR A 165 2.47 10.47 -8.26
CA THR A 165 3.67 9.88 -8.87
C THR A 165 3.33 8.72 -9.79
N LEU A 166 2.53 7.75 -9.36
CA LEU A 166 2.11 6.62 -10.20
C LEU A 166 1.34 7.07 -11.45
N VAL A 167 0.50 8.11 -11.33
CA VAL A 167 -0.20 8.71 -12.46
C VAL A 167 0.78 9.39 -13.42
N GLN A 168 1.80 10.06 -12.91
CA GLN A 168 2.87 10.61 -13.73
C GLN A 168 3.67 9.52 -14.43
N ASP A 169 3.99 8.43 -13.74
CA ASP A 169 4.69 7.27 -14.29
C ASP A 169 3.85 6.56 -15.35
N ALA A 170 2.54 6.40 -15.14
CA ALA A 170 1.62 5.86 -16.14
C ALA A 170 1.54 6.75 -17.39
N LYS A 171 1.50 8.08 -17.21
CA LYS A 171 1.54 9.03 -18.32
C LYS A 171 2.89 8.97 -19.04
N ALA A 172 3.99 8.92 -18.30
CA ALA A 172 5.34 8.81 -18.83
C ALA A 172 5.52 7.52 -19.62
N ALA A 173 5.06 6.38 -19.10
CA ALA A 173 5.08 5.08 -19.78
C ALA A 173 4.26 5.11 -21.07
N ARG A 174 3.10 5.79 -21.07
CA ARG A 174 2.29 6.02 -22.29
C ARG A 174 2.97 6.92 -23.32
N THR A 175 3.72 7.93 -22.89
CA THR A 175 4.43 8.87 -23.79
C THR A 175 5.82 8.42 -24.20
N ALA A 176 6.45 7.52 -23.42
CA ALA A 176 7.78 6.95 -23.67
C ALA A 176 7.71 5.59 -24.37
N ALA A 177 6.54 4.96 -24.41
CA ALA A 177 6.23 4.07 -25.52
C ALA A 177 6.48 4.86 -26.81
N PRO A 178 7.22 4.31 -27.78
CA PRO A 178 7.45 4.99 -29.05
C PRO A 178 6.11 5.47 -29.59
N GLU A 179 6.07 6.64 -30.25
CA GLU A 179 4.92 6.98 -31.09
C GLU A 179 4.51 5.70 -31.80
N PRO A 180 3.24 5.27 -31.69
CA PRO A 180 2.83 4.16 -32.50
C PRO A 180 3.12 4.57 -33.94
N GLU A 181 4.10 3.91 -34.57
CA GLU A 181 3.88 3.53 -35.97
C GLU A 181 2.43 3.06 -36.01
N PRO A 182 1.60 3.57 -36.95
CA PRO A 182 0.17 3.30 -36.94
C PRO A 182 0.01 1.81 -36.72
N VAL A 183 -0.50 1.46 -35.52
CA VAL A 183 -0.64 0.07 -35.11
C VAL A 183 -1.34 -0.59 -36.29
N PRO A 184 -0.80 -1.64 -36.94
CA PRO A 184 -1.69 -2.45 -37.75
C PRO A 184 -2.69 -2.93 -36.73
N ALA A 185 -3.92 -2.39 -36.80
CA ALA A 185 -4.96 -2.55 -35.81
C ALA A 185 -4.82 -3.96 -35.25
N ALA A 186 -4.56 -4.09 -33.94
CA ALA A 186 -4.64 -5.39 -33.29
C ALA A 186 -5.94 -5.97 -33.81
N GLU A 187 -5.86 -7.02 -34.65
CA GLU A 187 -6.99 -7.48 -35.45
C GLU A 187 -8.12 -7.67 -34.47
N ALA A 188 -9.03 -6.70 -34.45
CA ALA A 188 -10.15 -6.73 -33.55
C ALA A 188 -10.87 -7.98 -34.01
N ASP A 189 -10.96 -8.97 -33.11
CA ASP A 189 -11.62 -10.24 -33.41
C ASP A 189 -12.89 -9.91 -34.21
N PRO A 190 -13.08 -10.45 -35.43
CA PRO A 190 -14.17 -10.04 -36.32
C PRO A 190 -15.54 -10.13 -35.65
N GLU A 191 -15.67 -10.89 -34.57
CA GLU A 191 -16.83 -10.91 -33.69
C GLU A 191 -17.03 -9.60 -32.89
N THR A 192 -15.95 -9.01 -32.37
CA THR A 192 -15.98 -7.73 -31.64
C THR A 192 -16.30 -6.55 -32.54
N GLU A 193 -15.75 -6.48 -33.76
CA GLU A 193 -16.11 -5.42 -34.72
C GLU A 193 -17.57 -5.52 -35.14
N LYS A 194 -18.07 -6.73 -35.42
CA LYS A 194 -19.49 -6.97 -35.72
C LYS A 194 -20.38 -6.56 -34.55
N ARG A 195 -19.98 -6.86 -33.32
CA ARG A 195 -20.73 -6.49 -32.11
C ARG A 195 -20.76 -4.98 -31.91
N ILE A 196 -19.66 -4.29 -32.14
CA ILE A 196 -19.59 -2.82 -32.08
C ILE A 196 -20.50 -2.22 -33.15
N ALA A 197 -20.39 -2.68 -34.41
CA ALA A 197 -21.24 -2.19 -35.50
C ALA A 197 -22.74 -2.42 -35.23
N ALA A 198 -23.11 -3.58 -34.68
CA ALA A 198 -24.49 -3.87 -34.30
C ALA A 198 -24.99 -2.96 -33.19
N LEU A 199 -24.18 -2.70 -32.15
CA LEU A 199 -24.53 -1.77 -31.07
C LEU A 199 -24.63 -0.32 -31.57
N GLU A 200 -23.80 0.09 -32.51
CA GLU A 200 -23.88 1.41 -33.13
C GLU A 200 -25.15 1.58 -33.99
N GLU A 201 -25.54 0.54 -34.72
CA GLU A 201 -26.79 0.52 -35.47
C GLU A 201 -28.01 0.56 -34.54
N GLU A 202 -27.99 -0.24 -33.46
CA GLU A 202 -29.05 -0.26 -32.45
C GLU A 202 -29.18 1.11 -31.76
N THR A 203 -28.07 1.73 -31.36
CA THR A 203 -28.09 3.07 -30.75
C THR A 203 -28.58 4.14 -31.73
N ARG A 204 -28.26 4.02 -33.03
CA ARG A 204 -28.80 4.91 -34.07
C ARG A 204 -30.31 4.71 -34.23
N ALA A 205 -30.79 3.47 -34.25
CA ALA A 205 -32.21 3.13 -34.34
C ALA A 205 -32.99 3.63 -33.11
N LEU A 206 -32.47 3.43 -31.89
CA LEU A 206 -33.08 3.94 -30.66
C LEU A 206 -33.16 5.47 -30.66
N ARG A 207 -32.12 6.18 -31.13
CA ARG A 207 -32.18 7.65 -31.26
C ARG A 207 -33.26 8.10 -32.25
N ALA A 208 -33.44 7.38 -33.36
CA ALA A 208 -34.50 7.68 -34.31
C ALA A 208 -35.89 7.45 -33.69
N GLN A 209 -36.11 6.31 -33.02
CA GLN A 209 -37.38 6.01 -32.34
C GLN A 209 -37.70 7.03 -31.25
N VAL A 210 -36.72 7.46 -30.45
CA VAL A 210 -36.91 8.52 -29.44
C VAL A 210 -37.27 9.86 -30.12
N GLY A 211 -36.67 10.15 -31.27
CA GLY A 211 -37.02 11.31 -32.10
C GLY A 211 -38.47 11.27 -32.59
N ASP A 212 -38.92 10.11 -33.08
CA ASP A 212 -40.30 9.90 -33.56
C ASP A 212 -41.31 10.02 -32.42
N VAL A 213 -41.03 9.40 -31.26
CA VAL A 213 -41.87 9.51 -30.07
C VAL A 213 -41.95 10.95 -29.57
N ARG A 214 -40.83 11.68 -29.57
CA ARG A 214 -40.82 13.10 -29.17
C ARG A 214 -41.68 13.93 -30.11
N THR A 215 -41.53 13.73 -31.42
CA THR A 215 -42.32 14.44 -32.44
C THR A 215 -43.81 14.12 -32.28
N GLY A 216 -44.16 12.84 -32.18
CA GLY A 216 -45.55 12.42 -31.96
C GLY A 216 -46.16 12.95 -30.67
N MET A 217 -45.38 13.02 -29.58
CA MET A 217 -45.85 13.62 -28.32
C MET A 217 -46.08 15.12 -28.45
N GLN A 218 -45.26 15.82 -29.24
CA GLN A 218 -45.44 17.23 -29.54
C GLN A 218 -46.70 17.46 -30.40
N ASP A 219 -46.93 16.62 -31.41
CA ASP A 219 -48.13 16.68 -32.24
C ASP A 219 -49.41 16.44 -31.41
N VAL A 220 -49.40 15.42 -30.54
CA VAL A 220 -50.51 15.14 -29.62
C VAL A 220 -50.74 16.32 -28.67
N LYS A 221 -49.67 16.93 -28.15
CA LYS A 221 -49.78 18.11 -27.30
C LYS A 221 -50.39 19.29 -28.04
N ASP A 222 -50.00 19.53 -29.28
CA ASP A 222 -50.54 20.62 -30.10
C ASP A 222 -52.00 20.37 -30.50
N GLN A 223 -52.36 19.12 -30.81
CA GLN A 223 -53.76 18.72 -31.01
C GLN A 223 -54.60 18.91 -29.74
N LEU A 224 -54.08 18.51 -28.58
CA LEU A 224 -54.76 18.73 -27.30
C LEU A 224 -54.96 20.21 -27.01
N ARG A 225 -53.96 21.06 -27.25
CA ARG A 225 -54.11 22.51 -27.12
C ARG A 225 -55.18 23.07 -28.05
N GLN A 226 -55.23 22.59 -29.29
CA GLN A 226 -56.26 23.00 -30.24
C GLN A 226 -57.66 22.59 -29.76
N ILE A 227 -57.82 21.37 -29.23
CA ILE A 227 -59.08 20.88 -28.67
C ILE A 227 -59.47 21.68 -27.41
N MET A 228 -58.53 21.91 -26.48
CA MET A 228 -58.77 22.70 -25.27
C MET A 228 -59.19 24.13 -25.61
N SER A 229 -58.53 24.75 -26.60
CA SER A 229 -58.91 26.07 -27.11
C SER A 229 -60.33 26.06 -27.71
N ALA A 230 -60.70 25.04 -28.48
CA ALA A 230 -62.05 24.90 -29.03
C ALA A 230 -63.13 24.66 -27.96
N LEU A 231 -62.76 24.02 -26.84
CA LEU A 231 -63.64 23.74 -25.70
C LEU A 231 -63.66 24.86 -24.65
N GLY A 232 -62.83 25.91 -24.81
CA GLY A 232 -62.73 27.01 -23.85
C GLY A 232 -62.09 26.63 -22.51
N ILE A 233 -61.32 25.55 -22.47
CA ILE A 233 -60.60 25.08 -21.28
C ILE A 233 -59.23 25.80 -21.25
N GLN A 234 -58.93 26.50 -20.16
CA GLN A 234 -57.63 27.14 -19.95
C GLN A 234 -56.68 26.13 -19.26
N GLU A 235 -55.42 26.09 -19.69
CA GLU A 235 -54.36 25.36 -18.97
C GLU A 235 -54.10 26.10 -17.65
N ASP A 236 -54.28 25.43 -16.50
CA ASP A 236 -53.85 25.95 -15.20
C ASP A 236 -52.31 25.82 -15.12
N ASP A 237 -51.62 26.96 -14.94
CA ASP A 237 -50.15 27.07 -14.80
C ASP A 237 -49.59 26.30 -13.58
#